data_AF-A0A2K3PDG6-F1
#
_entry.id   AF-A0A2K3PDG6-F1
#
_cell.length_a   1.000
_cell.length_b   1.000
_cell.length_c   1.000
_cell.angle_alpha   90.00
_cell.angle_beta   90.00
_cell.angle_gamma   90.00
#
_symmetry.space_group_name_H-M   'P 1'
#
loop_
_entity.id
_entity.type
_entity.pdbx_description
1 polymer ?
#
loop_
_entity_poly.entity_id
_entity_poly.type
_entity_poly.pdbx_seq_one_letter_code
_entity_poly.pdbx_strand_id
1 'polypeptide(L)'
;MAPEECEEDLDSEIEKLEFHLKEMGQKILEHRATLPDHLKSTFLSVLNSQRPFLPQLNSGASEQNISREESSSEPEDPEAAEKLKLVQEKISSNCSAMPIVLKRMKDCIAKFDKLDSYNPAYIHQDFKRKKTG
;
A
#
# COMPACT_ATOMS: atom_id res chain seq x y z
N MET A 1 22.12 -7.63 62.91
CA MET A 1 22.75 -7.99 61.62
C MET A 1 21.68 -8.68 60.80
N ALA A 2 21.19 -8.05 59.72
CA ALA A 2 20.23 -8.53 58.69
C ALA A 2 19.13 -7.51 58.32
N PRO A 3 19.49 -6.33 57.77
CA PRO A 3 18.60 -5.71 56.76
C PRO A 3 19.26 -5.48 55.38
N GLU A 4 20.59 -5.58 55.25
CA GLU A 4 21.29 -5.19 54.01
C GLU A 4 21.16 -6.20 52.85
N GLU A 5 21.04 -7.51 53.12
CA GLU A 5 20.99 -8.53 52.06
C GLU A 5 19.71 -8.47 51.18
N CYS A 6 18.63 -7.85 51.66
CA CYS A 6 17.40 -7.71 50.87
C CYS A 6 17.40 -6.47 49.95
N GLU A 7 18.14 -5.42 50.29
CA GLU A 7 18.18 -4.19 49.47
C GLU A 7 19.15 -4.35 48.29
N GLU A 8 20.26 -5.09 48.47
CA GLU A 8 21.22 -5.38 47.40
C GLU A 8 20.62 -6.22 46.26
N ASP A 9 19.68 -7.14 46.56
CA ASP A 9 18.99 -7.96 45.55
C ASP A 9 18.03 -7.10 44.70
N LEU A 10 17.32 -6.15 45.33
CA LEU A 10 16.43 -5.22 44.66
C LEU A 10 17.21 -4.23 43.77
N ASP A 11 18.34 -3.71 44.25
CA ASP A 11 19.20 -2.84 43.47
C ASP A 11 19.79 -3.57 42.25
N SER A 12 20.18 -4.84 42.42
CA SER A 12 20.65 -5.69 41.31
C SER A 12 19.56 -5.95 40.26
N GLU A 13 18.31 -6.15 40.68
CA GLU A 13 17.18 -6.35 39.77
C GLU A 13 16.82 -5.06 39.01
N ILE A 14 16.84 -3.91 39.70
CA ILE A 14 16.61 -2.60 39.08
C ILE A 14 17.66 -2.32 38.00
N GLU A 15 18.95 -2.54 38.30
CA GLU A 15 20.04 -2.32 37.33
C GLU A 15 19.86 -3.18 36.07
N LYS A 16 19.46 -4.45 36.22
CA LYS A 16 19.17 -5.35 35.08
C LYS A 16 17.99 -4.83 34.24
N LEU A 17 16.93 -4.35 34.90
CA LEU A 17 15.75 -3.82 34.21
C LEU A 17 16.08 -2.54 33.45
N GLU A 18 16.87 -1.63 34.03
CA GLU A 18 17.33 -0.41 33.36
C GLU A 18 18.21 -0.73 32.15
N PHE A 19 19.13 -1.68 32.29
CA PHE A 19 19.96 -2.16 31.19
C PHE A 19 19.10 -2.72 30.05
N HIS A 20 18.13 -3.58 30.36
CA HIS A 20 17.26 -4.18 29.35
C HIS A 20 16.35 -3.14 28.68
N LEU A 21 15.83 -2.17 29.43
CA LEU A 21 15.05 -1.06 28.88
C LEU A 21 15.87 -0.23 27.90
N LYS A 22 17.13 0.06 28.25
CA LYS A 22 18.07 0.77 27.38
C LYS A 22 18.39 -0.04 26.11
N GLU A 23 18.64 -1.34 26.25
CA GLU A 23 18.89 -2.24 25.12
C GLU A 23 17.68 -2.28 24.16
N MET A 24 16.47 -2.41 24.73
CA MET A 24 15.23 -2.46 23.94
C MET A 24 14.97 -1.12 23.23
N GLY A 25 15.22 0.01 23.89
CA GLY A 25 15.15 1.33 23.29
C GLY A 25 16.09 1.49 22.09
N GLN A 26 17.32 0.98 22.21
CA GLN A 26 18.29 0.97 21.13
C GLN A 26 17.82 0.12 19.94
N LYS A 27 17.33 -1.10 20.20
CA LYS A 27 16.77 -1.99 19.16
C LYS A 27 15.59 -1.35 18.43
N ILE A 28 14.69 -0.67 19.16
CA ILE A 28 13.56 0.05 18.55
C ILE A 28 14.06 1.15 17.62
N LEU A 29 15.07 1.92 18.04
CA LEU A 29 15.63 3.00 17.21
C LEU A 29 16.29 2.44 15.95
N GLU A 30 17.05 1.36 16.07
CA GLU A 30 17.69 0.67 14.95
C GLU A 30 16.65 0.12 13.97
N HIS A 31 15.61 -0.56 14.45
CA HIS A 31 14.52 -1.03 13.58
C HIS A 31 13.78 0.13 12.90
N ARG A 32 13.53 1.24 13.61
CA ARG A 32 12.89 2.42 13.00
C ARG A 32 13.75 3.03 11.89
N ALA A 33 15.07 3.01 12.03
CA ALA A 33 15.98 3.51 11.02
C ALA A 33 16.10 2.57 9.81
N THR A 34 16.10 1.25 10.02
CA THR A 34 16.45 0.26 8.99
C THR A 34 15.25 -0.37 8.29
N LEU A 35 14.15 -0.61 9.02
CA LEU A 35 12.99 -1.34 8.52
C LEU A 35 12.35 -0.71 7.27
N PRO A 36 12.19 0.63 7.17
CA PRO A 36 11.61 1.25 5.97
C PRO A 36 12.43 0.97 4.70
N ASP A 37 13.76 1.02 4.79
CA ASP A 37 14.65 0.79 3.65
C ASP A 37 14.69 -0.69 3.27
N HIS A 38 14.73 -1.59 4.25
CA HIS A 38 14.59 -3.03 4.00
C HIS A 38 13.28 -3.35 3.27
N LEU A 39 12.16 -2.80 3.76
CA LEU A 39 10.85 -3.03 3.17
C LEU A 39 10.77 -2.49 1.73
N LYS A 40 11.29 -1.28 1.51
CA LYS A 40 11.37 -0.67 0.17
C LYS A 40 12.20 -1.53 -0.79
N SER A 41 13.37 -1.99 -0.35
CA SER A 41 14.26 -2.83 -1.15
C SER A 41 13.59 -4.16 -1.51
N THR A 42 12.95 -4.82 -0.54
CA THR A 42 12.20 -6.06 -0.77
C THR A 42 11.06 -5.86 -1.76
N PHE A 43 10.24 -4.80 -1.60
CA PHE A 43 9.16 -4.51 -2.54
C PHE A 43 9.67 -4.22 -3.95
N LEU A 44 10.73 -3.42 -4.09
CA LEU A 44 11.32 -3.15 -5.41
C LEU A 44 11.81 -4.44 -6.07
N SER A 45 12.44 -5.33 -5.31
CA SER A 45 12.89 -6.64 -5.82
C SER A 45 11.71 -7.48 -6.33
N VAL A 46 10.63 -7.59 -5.55
CA VAL A 46 9.42 -8.33 -5.91
C VAL A 46 8.71 -7.70 -7.11
N LEU A 47 8.59 -6.38 -7.16
CA LEU A 47 7.94 -5.68 -8.26
C LEU A 47 8.75 -5.77 -9.55
N ASN A 48 10.08 -5.72 -9.46
CA ASN A 48 10.95 -5.87 -10.63
C ASN A 48 10.92 -7.29 -11.19
N SER A 49 10.86 -8.33 -10.34
CA SER A 49 10.77 -9.72 -10.81
C SER A 49 9.42 -10.03 -11.46
N GLN A 50 8.36 -9.34 -11.05
CA GLN A 50 7.02 -9.48 -11.63
C GLN A 50 6.73 -8.49 -12.75
N ARG A 51 7.69 -7.65 -13.14
CA ARG A 51 7.45 -6.61 -14.14
C ARG A 51 7.29 -7.29 -15.51
N PRO A 52 6.13 -7.14 -16.19
CA PRO A 52 6.00 -7.66 -17.54
C PRO A 52 6.99 -6.93 -18.45
N PHE A 53 7.69 -7.68 -19.30
CA PHE A 53 8.53 -7.10 -20.33
C PHE A 53 7.61 -6.42 -21.35
N LEU A 54 7.44 -5.11 -21.22
CA LEU A 54 6.77 -4.32 -22.24
C LEU A 54 7.83 -4.01 -23.31
N PRO A 55 7.58 -4.35 -24.60
CA PRO A 55 8.41 -3.87 -25.68
C PRO A 55 8.55 -2.36 -25.53
N GLN A 56 9.77 -1.85 -25.66
CA GLN A 56 10.05 -0.41 -25.66
C GLN A 56 9.20 0.22 -26.76
N LEU A 57 8.04 0.75 -26.39
CA LEU A 57 7.21 1.56 -27.25
C LEU A 57 7.95 2.88 -27.33
N ASN A 58 8.86 2.95 -28.30
CA ASN A 58 9.62 4.13 -28.62
C ASN A 58 8.63 5.30 -28.64
N SER A 59 8.82 6.24 -27.73
CA SER A 59 8.00 7.43 -27.59
C SER A 59 8.08 8.20 -28.90
N GLY A 60 7.09 7.98 -29.75
CA GLY A 60 6.96 8.51 -31.08
C GLY A 60 5.49 8.36 -31.43
N ALA A 61 4.69 9.28 -30.89
CA ALA A 61 3.33 9.50 -31.33
C ALA A 61 3.37 9.80 -32.84
N SER A 62 3.07 8.80 -33.65
CA SER A 62 2.65 8.99 -35.02
C SER A 62 1.42 8.12 -35.22
N GLU A 63 0.30 8.79 -35.40
CA GLU A 63 -0.96 8.22 -35.82
C GLU A 63 -0.72 7.46 -37.12
N GLN A 64 -0.59 6.13 -37.04
CA GLN A 64 -0.78 5.27 -38.19
C GLN A 64 -1.96 4.37 -37.90
N ASN A 65 -3.08 4.80 -38.47
CA ASN A 65 -4.17 3.94 -38.90
C ASN A 65 -3.57 2.74 -39.66
N ILE A 66 -3.57 1.56 -39.02
CA ILE A 66 -3.24 0.30 -39.69
C ILE A 66 -4.54 -0.49 -39.81
N SER A 67 -5.36 -0.09 -40.77
CA SER A 67 -6.19 -1.05 -41.49
C SER A 67 -5.24 -1.87 -42.36
N ARG A 68 -4.86 -3.07 -41.91
CA ARG A 68 -4.19 -4.04 -42.78
C ARG A 68 -4.39 -5.47 -42.31
N GLU A 69 -5.34 -6.11 -42.99
CA GLU A 69 -5.25 -7.45 -43.59
C GLU A 69 -4.87 -8.63 -42.69
N GLU A 70 -5.80 -9.59 -42.63
CA GLU A 70 -5.55 -10.98 -42.28
C GLU A 70 -4.35 -11.56 -43.04
N SER A 71 -3.67 -12.50 -42.38
CA SER A 71 -2.66 -13.44 -42.90
C SER A 71 -1.19 -13.08 -42.62
N SER A 72 -0.74 -13.38 -41.41
CA SER A 72 0.50 -14.14 -41.28
C SER A 72 0.32 -15.24 -40.24
N SER A 73 0.08 -16.45 -40.74
CA SER A 73 0.16 -17.68 -39.94
C SER A 73 1.64 -18.00 -39.69
N GLU A 74 2.27 -17.27 -38.76
CA GLU A 74 3.40 -17.82 -38.03
C GLU A 74 2.82 -18.89 -37.08
N PRO A 75 3.52 -20.01 -36.80
CA PRO A 75 3.06 -20.93 -35.77
C PRO A 75 2.98 -20.14 -34.46
N GLU A 76 1.77 -19.93 -33.94
CA GLU A 76 1.60 -19.31 -32.64
C GLU A 76 2.43 -20.11 -31.64
N ASP A 77 3.44 -19.45 -31.08
CA ASP A 77 4.15 -19.98 -29.93
C ASP A 77 3.08 -20.30 -28.88
N PRO A 78 2.93 -21.56 -28.44
CA PRO A 78 1.89 -21.93 -27.48
C PRO A 78 1.94 -21.06 -26.22
N GLU A 79 3.12 -20.57 -25.85
CA GLU A 79 3.30 -19.64 -24.73
C GLU A 79 2.65 -18.25 -25.00
N ALA A 80 2.67 -17.76 -26.23
CA ALA A 80 2.04 -16.49 -26.61
C ALA A 80 0.51 -16.58 -26.61
N ALA A 81 -0.05 -17.69 -27.10
CA ALA A 81 -1.49 -17.95 -27.11
C ALA A 81 -2.05 -18.04 -25.68
N GLU A 82 -1.35 -18.71 -24.77
CA GLU A 82 -1.73 -18.79 -23.34
C GLU A 82 -1.72 -17.41 -22.66
N LYS A 83 -0.69 -16.59 -22.93
CA LYS A 83 -0.61 -15.21 -22.42
C LYS A 83 -1.78 -14.36 -22.91
N LEU A 84 -2.14 -14.46 -24.20
CA LEU A 84 -3.26 -13.71 -24.78
C LEU A 84 -4.59 -14.09 -24.14
N LYS A 85 -4.83 -15.39 -23.96
CA LYS A 85 -6.02 -15.89 -23.27
C LYS A 85 -6.10 -15.40 -21.82
N LEU A 86 -5.00 -15.44 -21.08
CA LEU A 86 -4.94 -14.94 -19.71
C LEU A 86 -5.24 -13.43 -19.62
N VAL A 87 -4.73 -12.63 -20.57
CA VAL A 87 -5.02 -11.19 -20.63
C VAL A 87 -6.50 -10.95 -20.88
N GLN A 88 -7.11 -11.69 -21.81
CA GLN A 88 -8.54 -11.58 -22.10
C GLN A 88 -9.40 -11.96 -20.89
N GLU A 89 -9.04 -13.03 -20.16
CA GLU A 89 -9.71 -13.43 -18.92
C GLU A 89 -9.62 -12.36 -17.84
N LYS A 90 -8.45 -11.74 -17.65
CA LYS A 90 -8.27 -10.63 -16.69
C LYS A 90 -9.06 -9.39 -17.07
N ILE A 91 -9.08 -9.01 -18.35
CA ILE A 91 -9.87 -7.89 -18.85
C ILE A 91 -11.35 -8.17 -18.62
N SER A 92 -11.84 -9.36 -19.00
CA SER A 92 -13.23 -9.77 -18.80
C SER A 92 -13.63 -9.75 -17.32
N SER A 93 -12.78 -10.31 -16.45
CA SER A 93 -12.97 -10.30 -15.00
C SER A 93 -13.06 -8.87 -14.44
N ASN A 94 -12.13 -8.00 -14.84
CA ASN A 94 -12.14 -6.58 -14.42
C ASN A 94 -13.39 -5.83 -14.93
N CYS A 95 -13.77 -6.02 -16.20
CA CYS A 95 -14.98 -5.46 -16.77
C CYS A 95 -16.23 -5.92 -16.01
N SER A 96 -16.26 -7.16 -15.55
CA SER A 96 -17.37 -7.70 -14.76
C SER A 96 -17.46 -7.08 -13.35
N ALA A 97 -16.32 -6.73 -12.74
CA ALA A 97 -16.27 -6.10 -11.42
C ALA A 97 -16.54 -4.58 -11.45
N MET A 98 -16.26 -3.92 -12.58
CA MET A 98 -16.36 -2.46 -12.72
C MET A 98 -17.73 -1.88 -12.33
N PRO A 99 -18.89 -2.45 -12.72
CA PRO A 99 -20.20 -1.92 -12.32
C PRO A 99 -20.39 -1.86 -10.80
N ILE A 100 -19.84 -2.85 -10.07
CA ILE A 100 -19.93 -2.92 -8.61
C ILE A 100 -19.07 -1.82 -7.99
N VAL A 101 -17.83 -1.64 -8.48
CA VAL A 101 -16.91 -0.60 -8.00
C VAL A 101 -17.49 0.78 -8.26
N LEU A 102 -18.02 1.02 -9.46
CA LEU A 102 -18.64 2.30 -9.83
C LEU A 102 -19.88 2.61 -8.98
N LYS A 103 -20.72 1.61 -8.68
CA LYS A 103 -21.86 1.78 -7.78
C LYS A 103 -21.39 2.21 -6.38
N ARG A 104 -20.42 1.49 -5.80
CA ARG A 104 -19.87 1.82 -4.48
C ARG A 104 -19.26 3.23 -4.45
N MET A 105 -18.56 3.62 -5.51
CA MET A 105 -17.98 4.95 -5.62
C MET A 105 -19.04 6.05 -5.63
N LYS A 106 -20.12 5.85 -6.39
CA LYS A 106 -21.28 6.76 -6.38
C LYS A 106 -21.94 6.85 -5.00
N ASP A 107 -22.10 5.72 -4.31
CA ASP A 107 -22.68 5.69 -2.97
C ASP A 107 -21.81 6.45 -1.95
N CYS A 108 -20.47 6.38 -2.08
CA CYS A 108 -19.55 7.15 -1.25
C CYS A 108 -19.67 8.66 -1.49
N ILE A 109 -19.70 9.08 -2.77
CA ILE A 109 -19.88 10.50 -3.13
C ILE A 109 -21.19 11.04 -2.53
N ALA A 110 -22.30 10.31 -2.71
CA ALA A 110 -23.59 10.70 -2.16
C ALA A 110 -23.58 10.83 -0.61
N LYS A 111 -22.80 10.01 0.09
CA LYS A 111 -22.62 10.12 1.55
C LYS A 111 -21.83 11.38 1.93
N PHE A 112 -20.79 11.73 1.16
CA PHE A 112 -20.03 12.95 1.39
C PHE A 112 -20.90 14.19 1.16
N ASP A 113 -21.66 14.25 0.06
CA ASP A 113 -22.56 15.38 -0.24
C ASP A 113 -23.60 15.57 0.87
N LYS A 114 -24.14 14.45 1.41
CA LYS A 114 -25.04 14.49 2.56
C LYS A 114 -24.37 15.08 3.81
N LEU A 115 -23.12 14.73 4.09
CA LEU A 115 -22.37 15.28 5.22
C LEU A 115 -22.02 16.76 5.04
N ASP A 116 -21.73 17.19 3.81
CA ASP A 116 -21.43 18.58 3.51
C ASP A 116 -22.68 19.48 3.66
N SER A 117 -23.87 18.93 3.34
CA SER A 117 -25.15 19.59 3.62
C SER A 117 -25.49 19.70 5.12
N TYR A 118 -24.71 19.06 6.00
CA TYR A 118 -24.96 19.06 7.44
C TYR A 118 -24.57 20.42 8.03
N ASN A 119 -25.54 21.14 8.57
CA ASN A 119 -25.32 22.49 9.09
C ASN A 119 -24.27 22.46 10.24
N PRO A 120 -23.22 23.29 10.18
CA PRO A 120 -22.20 23.41 11.23
C PRO A 120 -22.77 23.70 12.63
N ALA A 121 -24.00 24.21 12.72
CA ALA A 121 -24.71 24.43 13.98
C ALA A 121 -24.93 23.15 14.80
N TYR A 122 -25.09 22.00 14.14
CA TYR A 122 -25.32 20.69 14.77
C TYR A 122 -24.02 19.95 15.14
N ILE A 123 -22.85 20.54 14.89
CA ILE A 123 -21.58 20.01 15.39
C ILE A 123 -21.57 20.16 16.91
N HIS A 124 -21.27 19.08 17.64
CA HIS A 124 -21.19 19.10 19.10
C HIS A 124 -20.17 20.15 19.57
N GLN A 125 -20.47 20.81 20.68
CA GLN A 125 -19.76 22.01 21.14
C GLN A 125 -18.24 21.81 21.27
N ASP A 126 -17.80 20.63 21.71
CA ASP A 126 -16.38 20.28 21.87
C ASP A 126 -15.60 20.19 20.55
N PHE A 127 -16.29 19.98 19.42
CA PHE A 127 -15.68 19.90 18.08
C PHE A 127 -15.83 21.20 17.29
N LYS A 128 -16.45 22.25 17.86
CA LYS A 128 -16.52 23.55 17.20
C LYS A 128 -15.14 24.21 17.20
N ARG A 129 -14.59 24.51 16.01
CA ARG A 129 -13.37 25.31 15.90
C ARG A 129 -13.60 26.66 16.60
N LYS A 130 -12.68 27.05 17.48
CA LYS A 130 -12.71 28.38 18.08
C LYS A 130 -12.53 29.41 16.97
N LYS A 131 -13.40 30.42 16.93
CA LYS A 131 -13.20 31.60 16.08
C LYS A 131 -12.02 32.37 16.66
N THR A 132 -10.84 32.20 16.09
CA THR A 132 -9.75 33.15 16.30
C THR A 132 -10.07 34.37 15.46
N GLY A 133 -10.39 35.48 16.12
CA GLY A 133 -10.53 36.80 15.50
C GLY A 133 -9.18 37.45 15.27
#